data_AF-A0A2S2PVD2-F1
#
_entry.id   AF-A0A2S2PVD2-F1
#
_cell.length_a   1.000
_cell.length_b   1.000
_cell.length_c   1.000
_cell.angle_alpha   90.00
_cell.angle_beta   90.00
_cell.angle_gamma   90.00
#
_symmetry.space_group_name_H-M   'P 1'
#
loop_
_entity.id
_entity.type
_entity.pdbx_description
1 polymer ?
#
loop_
_entity_poly.entity_id
_entity_poly.type
_entity_poly.pdbx_seq_one_letter_code
_entity_poly.pdbx_strand_id
1 'polypeptide(L)'
;MGVLHGDEMQYVFGHPLNMSMPYNARERDLSIRIMEAFTRFSLTGTPVSDDIEWPLYNETRPIYHVWNAAELDVGYGPRATECQFWNGFFPKIARALEESSKTTCEDYSDFIPATNENCTLPTSSTATKQQVFFVIFIIILPAHGLF
;
A
#
# COMPACT_ATOMS: atom_id res chain seq x y z
N MET A 1 -2.86 21.86 0.50
CA MET A 1 -2.79 20.41 0.24
C MET A 1 -1.66 19.84 1.09
N GLY A 2 -1.77 18.60 1.58
CA GLY A 2 -0.68 17.93 2.30
C GLY A 2 0.42 17.43 1.35
N VAL A 3 1.14 16.38 1.74
CA VAL A 3 2.09 15.67 0.86
C VAL A 3 1.29 14.85 -0.16
N LEU A 4 1.51 15.11 -1.45
CA LEU A 4 0.83 14.44 -2.54
C LEU A 4 1.59 13.19 -2.99
N HIS A 5 0.87 12.28 -3.64
CA HIS A 5 1.49 11.11 -4.25
C HIS A 5 2.48 11.56 -5.34
N GLY A 6 3.73 11.09 -5.25
CA GLY A 6 4.80 11.43 -6.17
C GLY A 6 5.65 12.62 -5.73
N ASP A 7 5.28 13.34 -4.67
CA ASP A 7 6.09 14.45 -4.14
C ASP A 7 7.46 13.98 -3.60
N GLU A 8 7.62 12.69 -3.32
CA GLU A 8 8.90 12.08 -2.93
C GLU A 8 9.89 11.96 -4.09
N MET A 9 9.39 11.82 -5.32
CA MET A 9 10.22 11.49 -6.48
C MET A 9 11.30 12.54 -6.74
N GLN A 10 10.95 13.82 -6.62
CA GLN A 10 11.90 14.92 -6.77
C GLN A 10 13.07 14.82 -5.77
N TYR A 11 12.82 14.34 -4.55
CA TYR A 11 13.86 14.17 -3.53
C TYR A 11 14.71 12.94 -3.79
N VAL A 12 14.12 11.84 -4.25
CA VAL A 12 14.82 10.62 -4.65
C VAL A 12 15.79 10.87 -5.81
N PHE A 13 15.42 11.74 -6.75
CA PHE A 13 16.26 12.07 -7.92
C PHE A 13 17.13 13.32 -7.75
N GLY A 14 17.22 13.89 -6.55
CA GLY A 14 18.14 15.01 -6.30
C GLY A 14 17.71 16.35 -6.89
N HIS A 15 16.43 16.52 -7.27
CA HIS A 15 15.95 17.79 -7.83
C HIS A 15 16.18 19.00 -6.91
N PRO A 16 16.02 18.87 -5.57
CA PRO A 16 16.42 19.92 -4.63
C PRO A 16 17.89 20.36 -4.72
N LEU A 17 18.81 19.57 -5.26
CA LEU A 17 20.21 19.98 -5.40
C LEU A 17 20.44 21.01 -6.51
N ASN A 18 19.46 21.20 -7.40
CA ASN A 18 19.52 22.27 -8.38
C ASN A 18 19.40 23.64 -7.69
N MET A 19 20.49 24.41 -7.67
CA MET A 19 20.54 25.72 -7.00
C MET A 19 19.66 26.79 -7.68
N SER A 20 19.25 26.56 -8.93
CA SER A 20 18.30 27.42 -9.64
C SER A 20 16.84 27.23 -9.18
N MET A 21 16.54 26.16 -8.44
CA MET A 21 15.20 25.86 -7.92
C MET A 21 15.01 26.41 -6.50
N PRO A 22 13.79 26.81 -6.12
CA PRO A 22 13.52 27.51 -4.86
C PRO A 22 13.39 26.58 -3.64
N TYR A 23 14.29 25.60 -3.47
CA TYR A 23 14.34 24.75 -2.28
C TYR A 23 15.17 25.38 -1.16
N ASN A 24 14.70 25.24 0.07
CA ASN A 24 15.43 25.68 1.26
C ASN A 24 16.51 24.66 1.66
N ALA A 25 17.46 25.07 2.51
CA ALA A 25 18.60 24.24 2.88
C ALA A 25 18.21 22.88 3.50
N ARG A 26 17.11 22.81 4.25
CA ARG A 26 16.62 21.57 4.88
C ARG A 26 16.01 20.60 3.87
N GLU A 27 15.35 21.11 2.83
CA GLU A 27 14.83 20.29 1.73
C GLU A 27 15.96 19.72 0.88
N ARG A 28 17.04 20.50 0.68
CA ARG A 28 18.25 20.04 0.00
C ARG A 28 18.92 18.92 0.79
N ASP A 29 19.13 19.14 2.08
CA ASP A 29 19.64 18.12 3.00
C ASP A 29 18.79 16.84 3.02
N LEU A 30 17.46 16.99 3.07
CA LEU A 30 16.53 15.86 2.98
C LEU A 30 16.74 15.04 1.70
N SER A 31 16.92 15.70 0.55
CA SER A 31 17.19 15.03 -0.72
C SER A 31 18.50 14.26 -0.69
N ILE A 32 19.57 14.83 -0.13
CA ILE A 32 20.86 14.14 0.05
C ILE A 32 20.65 12.87 0.88
N ARG A 33 20.02 12.98 2.06
CA ARG A 33 19.79 11.85 2.96
C ARG A 33 18.96 10.74 2.31
N ILE A 34 17.93 11.08 1.54
CA ILE A 34 17.12 10.10 0.80
C ILE A 34 17.97 9.40 -0.27
N MET A 35 18.72 10.15 -1.09
CA MET A 35 19.58 9.56 -2.11
C MET A 35 20.67 8.66 -1.53
N GLU A 36 21.29 9.08 -0.43
CA GLU A 36 22.26 8.26 0.30
C GLU A 36 21.63 6.96 0.79
N ALA A 37 20.41 7.03 1.34
CA ALA A 37 19.71 5.83 1.80
C ALA A 37 19.37 4.86 0.66
N PHE A 38 18.89 5.36 -0.48
CA PHE A 38 18.66 4.54 -1.67
C PHE A 38 19.95 3.90 -2.20
N THR A 39 21.03 4.67 -2.22
CA THR A 39 22.34 4.21 -2.71
C THR A 39 22.95 3.16 -1.77
N ARG A 40 22.87 3.38 -0.46
CA ARG A 40 23.35 2.42 0.54
C ARG A 40 22.54 1.14 0.50
N PHE A 41 21.22 1.25 0.41
CA PHE A 41 20.34 0.09 0.31
C PHE A 41 20.65 -0.74 -0.94
N SER A 42 20.87 -0.11 -2.10
CA SER A 42 21.19 -0.84 -3.33
C SER A 42 22.55 -1.55 -3.27
N LEU A 43 23.50 -1.00 -2.51
CA LEU A 43 24.84 -1.58 -2.34
C LEU A 43 24.92 -2.66 -1.26
N THR A 44 24.18 -2.50 -0.16
CA THR A 44 24.39 -3.27 1.09
C THR A 44 23.13 -3.97 1.62
N GLY A 45 21.95 -3.64 1.09
CA GLY A 45 20.67 -4.07 1.66
C GLY A 45 20.24 -3.27 2.91
N THR A 46 21.07 -2.35 3.40
CA THR A 46 20.77 -1.50 4.57
C THR A 46 20.76 -0.02 4.20
N PRO A 47 19.66 0.73 4.42
CA PRO A 47 19.54 2.12 3.97
C PRO A 47 20.32 3.13 4.82
N VAL A 48 20.63 2.81 6.09
CA VAL A 48 21.30 3.74 7.02
C VAL A 48 22.63 3.16 7.50
N SER A 49 23.45 3.98 8.16
CA SER A 49 24.64 3.49 8.86
C SER A 49 24.24 2.68 10.09
N ASP A 50 25.18 1.85 10.57
CA ASP A 50 24.96 0.97 11.73
C ASP A 50 24.64 1.76 13.02
N ASP A 51 24.94 3.06 13.02
CA ASP A 51 24.70 3.98 14.14
C ASP A 51 23.25 4.47 14.23
N ILE A 52 22.45 4.29 13.17
CA ILE A 52 21.06 4.73 13.09
C ILE A 52 20.13 3.52 13.21
N GLU A 53 19.25 3.54 14.20
CA GLU A 53 18.27 2.47 14.42
C GLU A 53 17.13 2.56 13.40
N TRP A 54 17.28 1.87 12.27
CA TRP A 54 16.20 1.56 11.32
C TRP A 54 15.98 0.05 11.28
N PRO A 55 15.08 -0.49 12.12
CA PRO A 55 14.87 -1.93 12.20
C PRO A 55 14.12 -2.47 10.98
N LEU A 56 14.32 -3.77 10.71
CA LEU A 56 13.57 -4.51 9.69
C LEU A 56 12.08 -4.54 10.03
N TYR A 57 11.25 -4.06 9.10
CA TYR A 57 9.80 -4.11 9.23
C TYR A 57 9.30 -5.56 9.28
N ASN A 58 8.46 -5.87 10.27
CA ASN A 58 7.74 -7.15 10.35
C ASN A 58 6.46 -6.99 11.19
N GLU A 59 5.62 -8.02 11.23
CA GLU A 59 4.33 -7.99 11.93
C GLU A 59 4.45 -7.69 13.43
N THR A 60 5.51 -8.19 14.09
CA THR A 60 5.73 -7.99 15.53
C THR A 60 6.39 -6.64 15.85
N ARG A 61 7.12 -6.07 14.89
CA ARG A 61 7.79 -4.77 14.98
C ARG A 61 7.53 -3.97 13.70
N PRO A 62 6.31 -3.42 13.53
CA PRO A 62 5.91 -2.73 12.30
C PRO A 62 6.41 -1.29 12.29
N ILE A 63 7.71 -1.10 12.52
CA ILE A 63 8.36 0.20 12.61
C ILE A 63 8.79 0.63 11.20
N TYR A 64 8.52 1.88 10.84
CA TYR A 64 8.94 2.45 9.57
C TYR A 64 9.58 3.83 9.77
N HIS A 65 10.50 4.19 8.89
CA HIS A 65 11.18 5.47 8.94
C HIS A 65 10.33 6.57 8.29
N VAL A 66 10.30 7.76 8.91
CA VAL A 66 9.62 8.94 8.40
C VAL A 66 10.65 9.91 7.82
N TRP A 67 10.56 10.14 6.52
CA TRP A 67 11.41 11.12 5.83
C TRP A 67 10.82 12.52 5.97
N ASN A 68 11.48 13.39 6.73
CA ASN A 68 11.10 14.78 6.85
C ASN A 68 12.32 15.72 6.94
N ALA A 69 12.11 17.00 6.61
CA ALA A 69 13.18 18.00 6.53
C ALA A 69 13.56 18.62 7.89
N ALA A 70 12.74 18.45 8.92
CA ALA A 70 12.95 19.00 10.25
C ALA A 70 13.69 18.02 11.17
N GLU A 71 13.26 16.77 11.23
CA GLU A 71 13.69 15.78 12.23
C GLU A 71 13.79 14.37 11.61
N LEU A 72 14.53 13.49 12.28
CA LEU A 72 14.48 12.05 12.01
C LEU A 72 13.42 11.45 12.92
N ASP A 73 12.42 10.78 12.34
CA ASP A 73 11.30 10.23 13.09
C ASP A 73 10.97 8.82 12.61
N VAL A 74 10.32 8.04 13.47
CA VAL A 74 9.88 6.68 13.19
C VAL A 74 8.40 6.52 13.51
N GLY A 75 7.68 5.90 12.60
CA GLY A 75 6.27 5.55 12.79
C GLY A 75 6.09 4.07 13.13
N TYR A 76 4.89 3.75 13.62
CA TYR A 76 4.50 2.39 14.01
C TYR A 76 3.19 2.02 13.32
N GLY A 77 3.16 0.85 12.66
CA GLY A 77 1.95 0.27 12.09
C GLY A 77 1.23 1.22 11.12
N PRO A 78 1.76 1.44 9.91
CA PRO A 78 1.26 2.47 9.00
C PRO A 78 -0.22 2.23 8.71
N ARG A 79 -1.09 3.10 9.27
CA ARG A 79 -2.56 3.00 9.18
C ARG A 79 -3.10 1.62 9.54
N ALA A 80 -2.55 1.01 10.59
CA ALA A 80 -2.84 -0.38 10.97
C ALA A 80 -4.35 -0.66 11.11
N THR A 81 -5.11 0.26 11.71
CA THR A 81 -6.56 0.14 11.89
C THR A 81 -7.30 0.10 10.55
N GLU A 82 -6.99 1.02 9.63
CA GLU A 82 -7.61 1.06 8.31
C GLU A 82 -7.18 -0.14 7.46
N CYS A 83 -5.91 -0.53 7.52
CA CYS A 83 -5.42 -1.74 6.86
C CYS A 83 -6.11 -2.98 7.41
N GLN A 84 -6.40 -3.06 8.71
CA GLN A 84 -7.14 -4.18 9.29
C GLN A 84 -8.59 -4.22 8.78
N PHE A 85 -9.23 -3.06 8.62
CA PHE A 85 -10.54 -2.98 7.97
C PHE A 85 -10.48 -3.52 6.53
N TRP A 86 -9.58 -2.98 5.70
CA TRP A 86 -9.52 -3.33 4.28
C TRP A 86 -9.03 -4.75 4.01
N ASN A 87 -8.03 -5.22 4.75
CA ASN A 87 -7.42 -6.53 4.51
C ASN A 87 -8.08 -7.65 5.34
N GLY A 88 -8.62 -7.32 6.51
CA GLY A 88 -9.17 -8.31 7.44
C GLY A 88 -10.70 -8.38 7.43
N PHE A 89 -11.38 -7.23 7.48
CA PHE A 89 -12.83 -7.18 7.65
C PHE A 89 -13.59 -7.12 6.31
N PHE A 90 -13.21 -6.23 5.41
CA PHE A 90 -13.87 -6.03 4.13
C PHE A 90 -13.99 -7.31 3.28
N PRO A 91 -12.98 -8.21 3.20
CA PRO A 91 -13.10 -9.45 2.44
C PRO A 91 -14.13 -10.43 3.03
N LYS A 92 -14.51 -10.29 4.31
CA LYS A 92 -15.59 -11.08 4.91
C LYS A 92 -16.95 -10.60 4.43
N ILE A 93 -17.14 -9.28 4.34
CA ILE A 93 -18.35 -8.68 3.77
C ILE A 93 -18.49 -9.08 2.30
N ALA A 94 -17.43 -8.94 1.51
CA ALA A 94 -17.46 -9.30 0.09
C ALA A 94 -17.91 -10.76 -0.13
N ARG A 95 -17.36 -11.70 0.63
CA ARG A 95 -17.75 -13.13 0.58
C ARG A 95 -19.21 -13.36 0.98
N ALA A 96 -19.68 -12.73 2.05
CA ALA A 96 -21.06 -12.86 2.48
C ALA A 96 -22.06 -12.34 1.43
N LEU A 97 -21.71 -11.25 0.73
CA LEU A 97 -22.50 -10.71 -0.37
C LEU A 97 -22.51 -11.66 -1.58
N GLU A 98 -21.35 -12.25 -1.93
CA GLU A 98 -21.27 -13.25 -3.01
C GLU A 98 -22.10 -14.50 -2.69
N GLU A 99 -22.03 -15.02 -1.46
CA GLU A 99 -22.81 -16.17 -1.01
C GLU A 99 -24.31 -15.87 -1.00
N SER A 100 -24.70 -14.69 -0.52
CA SER A 100 -26.10 -14.24 -0.57
C SER A 100 -26.62 -14.10 -1.99
N SER A 101 -25.77 -13.77 -2.97
CA SER A 101 -26.16 -13.64 -4.38
C SER A 101 -26.34 -14.98 -5.09
N LYS A 102 -25.69 -16.04 -4.59
CA LYS A 102 -25.86 -17.42 -5.10
C LYS A 102 -27.17 -18.04 -4.62
N THR A 103 -27.71 -17.59 -3.50
CA THR A 103 -29.01 -18.02 -2.97
C THR A 103 -30.14 -17.21 -3.59
N THR A 104 -30.40 -17.39 -4.89
CA THR A 104 -31.67 -16.95 -5.49
C THR A 104 -32.15 -17.93 -6.57
N CYS A 105 -33.42 -18.33 -6.43
CA CYS A 105 -34.31 -19.04 -7.36
C CYS A 105 -34.28 -20.59 -7.47
N GLU A 106 -33.51 -21.34 -6.67
CA GLU A 106 -33.61 -22.82 -6.68
C GLU A 106 -34.26 -23.45 -5.42
N ASP A 107 -34.54 -22.68 -4.36
CA ASP A 107 -35.07 -23.23 -3.09
C ASP A 107 -36.60 -23.08 -2.90
N TYR A 108 -37.34 -22.98 -3.99
CA TYR A 108 -38.81 -23.18 -3.98
C TYR A 108 -39.15 -24.39 -4.85
N SER A 109 -38.74 -25.58 -4.41
CA SER A 109 -39.42 -26.80 -4.83
C SER A 109 -40.69 -26.93 -4.01
N ASP A 110 -41.76 -26.26 -4.41
CA ASP A 110 -43.11 -26.78 -4.31
C ASP A 110 -44.10 -25.91 -5.10
N PHE A 111 -44.49 -26.46 -6.26
CA PHE A 111 -45.76 -26.24 -6.97
C PHE A 111 -46.30 -24.80 -7.11
N ILE A 112 -45.89 -24.07 -8.16
CA ILE A 112 -46.78 -23.07 -8.83
C ILE A 112 -46.63 -23.20 -10.36
N PRO A 113 -47.74 -23.25 -11.13
CA PRO A 113 -47.68 -23.43 -12.58
C PRO A 113 -47.21 -22.15 -13.28
N ALA A 114 -46.37 -22.36 -14.29
CA ALA A 114 -45.75 -21.32 -15.09
C ALA A 114 -46.76 -20.37 -15.73
N THR A 115 -46.62 -19.07 -15.45
CA THR A 115 -46.96 -18.01 -16.41
C THR A 115 -45.90 -16.92 -16.32
N ASN A 116 -45.09 -16.87 -17.39
CA ASN A 116 -44.41 -15.71 -17.98
C ASN A 116 -44.01 -14.53 -17.06
N GLU A 117 -42.71 -14.40 -16.78
CA GLU A 117 -41.98 -13.18 -17.17
C GLU A 117 -40.46 -13.42 -17.19
N ASN A 118 -39.86 -12.84 -18.22
CA ASN A 118 -38.52 -12.99 -18.75
C ASN A 118 -37.38 -12.82 -17.71
N CYS A 119 -36.73 -13.92 -17.31
CA CYS A 119 -35.43 -13.88 -16.63
C CYS A 119 -34.30 -13.69 -17.65
N THR A 120 -34.07 -12.46 -18.06
CA THR A 120 -32.80 -11.97 -18.67
C THR A 120 -31.93 -11.42 -17.54
N LEU A 121 -30.65 -11.74 -17.33
CA LEU A 121 -29.56 -12.33 -18.13
C LEU A 121 -28.52 -12.97 -17.20
N PRO A 122 -27.67 -13.90 -17.69
CA PRO A 122 -26.34 -14.10 -17.14
C PRO A 122 -25.43 -13.00 -17.70
N THR A 123 -24.85 -12.17 -16.83
CA THR A 123 -23.61 -11.48 -17.17
C THR A 123 -22.55 -11.94 -16.17
N SER A 124 -21.76 -12.92 -16.61
CA SER A 124 -20.45 -13.15 -16.00
C SER A 124 -19.60 -11.91 -16.28
N SER A 125 -19.63 -10.93 -15.40
CA SER A 125 -18.52 -9.99 -15.33
C SER A 125 -17.38 -10.74 -14.67
N THR A 126 -16.38 -11.12 -15.47
CA THR A 126 -15.05 -11.37 -14.93
C THR A 126 -14.63 -10.08 -14.25
N ALA A 127 -14.78 -10.03 -12.93
CA ALA A 127 -14.15 -9.02 -12.11
C ALA A 127 -12.64 -9.21 -12.27
N THR A 128 -12.05 -8.52 -13.23
CA THR A 128 -10.61 -8.37 -13.32
C THR A 128 -10.18 -7.81 -11.97
N LYS A 129 -9.47 -8.62 -11.17
CA LYS A 129 -8.75 -8.17 -9.98
C LYS A 129 -7.77 -7.11 -10.47
N GLN A 130 -8.22 -5.87 -10.51
CA GLN A 130 -7.34 -4.74 -10.66
C GLN A 130 -6.65 -4.63 -9.31
N GLN A 131 -5.54 -5.37 -9.17
CA GLN A 131 -4.56 -5.09 -8.15
C GLN A 131 -4.05 -3.69 -8.47
N VAL A 132 -4.69 -2.69 -7.87
CA VAL A 132 -4.12 -1.37 -7.73
C VAL A 132 -2.93 -1.55 -6.80
N PHE A 133 -1.78 -1.87 -7.38
CA PHE A 133 -0.51 -1.65 -6.73
C PHE A 133 -0.39 -0.14 -6.57
N PHE A 134 -0.82 0.37 -5.42
CA PHE A 134 -0.20 1.58 -4.91
C PHE A 134 1.26 1.21 -4.70
N VAL A 135 2.10 1.55 -5.67
CA VAL A 135 3.55 1.64 -5.45
C VAL A 135 3.75 2.82 -4.52
N ILE A 136 3.47 2.61 -3.24
CA ILE A 136 4.18 3.33 -2.21
C ILE A 136 5.53 2.62 -2.19
N PHE A 137 6.61 3.33 -2.48
CA PHE A 137 7.96 2.89 -2.11
C PHE A 137 8.06 2.91 -0.57
N ILE A 138 7.27 2.08 0.10
CA ILE A 138 7.68 1.51 1.37
C ILE A 138 8.65 0.42 0.95
N ILE A 139 9.90 0.51 1.40
CA ILE A 139 10.82 -0.63 1.33
C ILE A 139 10.22 -1.70 2.27
N ILE A 140 9.24 -2.46 1.77
CA ILE A 140 8.69 -3.63 2.43
C ILE A 140 9.67 -4.74 2.09
N LEU A 141 10.55 -5.07 3.03
CA LEU A 141 11.38 -6.25 2.92
C LEU A 141 10.46 -7.48 3.01
N PRO A 142 10.41 -8.35 1.98
CA PRO A 142 9.80 -9.65 2.15
C PRO A 142 10.66 -10.44 3.14
N ALA A 143 10.12 -10.72 4.31
CA ALA A 143 10.70 -11.67 5.25
C ALA A 143 10.45 -13.10 4.75
N HIS A 144 11.06 -13.51 3.65
CA HIS A 144 11.11 -14.92 3.25
C HIS A 144 12.53 -15.25 2.81
N GLY A 145 13.18 -16.13 3.59
CA GLY A 145 14.45 -16.73 3.23
C GLY A 145 14.34 -17.65 2.01
N LEU A 146 15.51 -18.22 1.65
CA LEU A 146 15.87 -19.06 0.50
C LEU A 146 16.54 -18.21 -0.60
N PHE A 147 17.84 -18.31 -0.88
CA PHE A 147 18.83 -19.40 -0.73
C PHE A 147 20.17 -18.91 -0.18
#